data_AF-A0A7I7RRJ5-F1
#
_entry.id   AF-A0A7I7RRJ5-F1
#
_cell.length_a   1.000
_cell.length_b   1.000
_cell.length_c   1.000
_cell.angle_alpha   90.00
_cell.angle_beta   90.00
_cell.angle_gamma   90.00
#
_symmetry.space_group_name_H-M   'P 1'
#
loop_
_entity.id
_entity.type
_entity.pdbx_description
1 polymer ?
#
loop_
_entity_poly.entity_id
_entity_poly.type
_entity_poly.pdbx_seq_one_letter_code
_entity_poly.pdbx_strand_id
1 'polypeptide(L)'
;MLNSATRLTARVAAAALAAATMWGAAAAPATAWPIPLTDVEVNYLNSVRGAFPGNDDQLLLAGKQACRMLYTGQGTLTTTNATATQHGVSFEQAANLVGAARSTMCTQAPG
;
A
#
# COMPACT_ATOMS: atom_id res chain seq x y z
N MET A 1 10.44 -32.00 -46.62
CA MET A 1 10.51 -32.81 -45.40
C MET A 1 11.05 -31.94 -44.27
N LEU A 2 10.21 -31.46 -43.34
CA LEU A 2 10.68 -30.60 -42.24
C LEU A 2 11.54 -31.43 -41.26
N ASN A 3 12.78 -30.97 -41.05
CA ASN A 3 13.83 -31.63 -40.28
C ASN A 3 13.38 -31.93 -38.83
N SER A 4 13.72 -33.11 -38.30
CA SER A 4 13.22 -33.61 -37.01
C SER A 4 13.49 -32.68 -35.82
N ALA A 5 14.60 -31.93 -35.84
CA ALA A 5 14.94 -30.93 -34.82
C ALA A 5 13.87 -29.81 -34.72
N THR A 6 13.38 -29.31 -35.86
CA THR A 6 12.35 -28.26 -35.94
C THR A 6 11.01 -28.70 -35.33
N ARG A 7 10.68 -29.99 -35.46
CA ARG A 7 9.45 -30.57 -34.88
C ARG A 7 9.55 -30.71 -33.37
N LEU A 8 10.75 -30.96 -32.84
CA LEU A 8 10.99 -31.08 -31.41
C LEU A 8 10.86 -29.71 -30.73
N THR A 9 11.46 -28.67 -31.31
CA THR A 9 11.40 -27.30 -30.80
C THR A 9 9.96 -26.77 -30.78
N ALA A 10 9.18 -27.03 -31.82
CA ALA A 10 7.77 -26.64 -31.89
C ALA A 10 6.91 -27.32 -30.79
N ARG A 11 7.19 -28.58 -30.48
CA ARG A 11 6.48 -29.33 -29.43
C ARG A 11 6.81 -28.81 -28.03
N VAL A 12 8.08 -28.49 -27.78
CA VAL A 12 8.53 -27.93 -26.49
C VAL A 12 7.93 -26.54 -26.28
N ALA A 13 7.94 -25.69 -27.32
CA ALA A 13 7.33 -24.36 -27.26
C ALA A 13 5.81 -24.43 -27.02
N ALA A 14 5.10 -25.34 -27.71
CA ALA A 14 3.67 -25.55 -27.51
C ALA A 14 3.34 -26.05 -26.09
N ALA A 15 4.15 -26.96 -25.55
CA ALA A 15 3.97 -27.45 -24.18
C ALA A 15 4.21 -26.36 -23.13
N ALA A 16 5.21 -25.51 -23.33
CA ALA A 16 5.49 -24.37 -22.45
C ALA A 16 4.37 -23.32 -22.47
N LEU A 17 3.84 -23.00 -23.66
CA LEU A 17 2.69 -22.10 -23.81
C LEU A 17 1.44 -22.67 -23.13
N ALA A 18 1.16 -23.96 -23.32
CA ALA A 18 0.02 -24.62 -22.68
C ALA A 18 0.13 -24.58 -21.13
N ALA A 19 1.31 -24.89 -20.59
CA ALA A 19 1.56 -24.82 -19.15
C ALA A 19 1.38 -23.40 -18.59
N ALA A 20 1.88 -22.38 -19.30
CA ALA A 20 1.71 -20.98 -18.89
C ALA A 20 0.23 -20.55 -18.87
N THR A 21 -0.57 -20.99 -19.84
CA THR A 21 -2.02 -20.69 -19.85
C THR A 21 -2.77 -21.34 -18.70
N MET A 22 -2.39 -22.56 -18.30
CA MET A 22 -3.02 -23.25 -17.17
C MET A 22 -2.69 -22.59 -15.82
N TRP A 23 -1.48 -22.02 -15.68
CA TRP A 23 -1.07 -21.33 -14.46
C TRP A 23 -1.61 -19.90 -14.36
N GLY A 24 -1.84 -19.23 -15.50
CA GLY A 24 -2.48 -17.92 -15.53
C GLY A 24 -3.98 -17.95 -15.24
N ALA A 25 -4.68 -19.04 -15.60
CA ALA A 25 -6.13 -19.17 -15.43
C ALA A 25 -6.57 -19.53 -14.00
N ALA A 26 -5.65 -19.97 -13.13
CA ALA A 26 -5.95 -20.38 -11.75
C ALA A 26 -5.80 -19.25 -10.72
N ALA A 27 -5.35 -18.06 -11.13
CA ALA A 27 -5.35 -16.88 -10.26
C ALA A 27 -6.78 -16.34 -10.16
N ALA A 28 -7.60 -16.91 -9.27
CA ALA A 28 -8.84 -16.27 -8.88
C ALA A 28 -8.53 -14.84 -8.41
N PRO A 29 -9.31 -13.82 -8.80
CA PRO A 29 -9.12 -12.48 -8.28
C PRO A 29 -9.16 -12.55 -6.76
N ALA A 30 -8.14 -12.01 -6.10
CA ALA A 30 -8.10 -11.93 -4.65
C ALA A 30 -9.31 -11.12 -4.19
N THR A 31 -10.35 -11.81 -3.70
CA THR A 31 -11.49 -11.16 -3.07
C THR A 31 -11.07 -10.83 -1.64
N ALA A 32 -10.78 -9.56 -1.37
CA ALA A 32 -10.57 -9.10 -0.01
C ALA A 32 -11.84 -9.42 0.79
N TRP A 33 -11.69 -10.17 1.88
CA TRP A 33 -12.77 -10.27 2.87
C TRP A 33 -13.10 -8.86 3.34
N PRO A 34 -14.37 -8.42 3.36
CA PRO A 34 -14.71 -7.08 3.80
C PRO A 34 -14.32 -6.97 5.28
N ILE A 35 -13.19 -6.31 5.55
CA ILE A 35 -12.87 -5.85 6.90
C ILE A 35 -13.56 -4.50 7.01
N PRO A 36 -14.64 -4.38 7.81
CA PRO A 36 -15.29 -3.10 7.98
C PRO A 36 -14.31 -2.13 8.64
N LEU A 37 -14.14 -0.96 8.02
CA LEU A 37 -13.37 0.14 8.60
C LEU A 37 -14.10 0.65 9.84
N THR A 38 -13.34 0.99 10.88
CA THR A 38 -13.89 1.64 12.07
C THR A 38 -14.24 3.10 11.79
N ASP A 39 -15.15 3.70 12.56
CA ASP A 39 -15.49 5.12 12.42
C ASP A 39 -14.27 6.06 12.54
N VAL A 40 -13.32 5.69 13.39
CA VAL A 40 -12.05 6.42 13.57
C VAL A 40 -11.22 6.40 12.29
N GLU A 41 -11.12 5.23 11.65
CA GLU A 41 -10.39 5.08 10.38
C GLU A 41 -11.08 5.81 9.23
N VAL A 42 -12.41 5.79 9.18
CA VAL A 42 -13.20 6.56 8.21
C VAL A 42 -12.98 8.06 8.37
N ASN A 43 -13.04 8.57 9.61
CA ASN A 43 -12.82 9.99 9.90
C ASN A 43 -11.40 10.44 9.53
N TYR A 44 -10.40 9.62 9.85
CA TYR A 44 -9.03 9.85 9.42
C TYR A 44 -8.93 9.89 7.89
N LEU A 45 -9.44 8.88 7.18
CA LEU A 45 -9.38 8.81 5.72
C LEU A 45 -10.05 10.01 5.05
N ASN A 46 -11.19 10.47 5.57
CA ASN A 46 -11.88 11.65 5.06
C ASN A 46 -11.04 12.93 5.15
N SER A 47 -10.08 13.00 6.07
CA SER A 47 -9.20 14.17 6.24
C SER A 47 -7.95 14.15 5.35
N VAL A 48 -7.49 12.97 4.92
CA VAL A 48 -6.20 12.84 4.18
C VAL A 48 -6.37 12.45 2.72
N ARG A 49 -7.54 11.89 2.34
CA ARG A 49 -7.84 11.54 0.95
C ARG A 49 -7.74 12.78 0.05
N GLY A 50 -7.05 12.62 -1.09
CA GLY A 50 -6.82 13.70 -2.05
C GLY A 50 -5.65 14.63 -1.71
N ALA A 51 -5.22 14.69 -0.44
CA ALA A 51 -4.07 15.48 -0.02
C ALA A 51 -2.77 14.66 0.03
N PHE A 52 -2.86 13.40 0.45
CA PHE A 52 -1.74 12.46 0.51
C PHE A 52 -1.91 11.36 -0.55
N PRO A 53 -0.85 10.98 -1.29
CA PRO A 53 -0.95 9.97 -2.33
C PRO A 53 -1.11 8.57 -1.75
N GLY A 54 -1.91 7.74 -2.44
CA GLY A 54 -2.07 6.33 -2.12
C GLY A 54 -3.53 5.91 -1.99
N ASN A 55 -3.75 4.60 -1.84
CA ASN A 55 -5.05 4.04 -1.52
C ASN A 55 -5.31 4.09 0.00
N ASP A 56 -6.54 3.77 0.41
CA ASP A 56 -6.94 3.85 1.82
C ASP A 56 -6.05 3.00 2.75
N ASP A 57 -5.64 1.81 2.32
CA ASP A 57 -4.76 0.94 3.11
C ASP A 57 -3.39 1.59 3.33
N GLN A 58 -2.82 2.21 2.29
CA GLN A 58 -1.56 2.95 2.39
C GLN A 58 -1.70 4.16 3.31
N LEU A 59 -2.82 4.88 3.22
CA LEU A 59 -3.11 6.02 4.09
C LEU A 59 -3.24 5.60 5.55
N LEU A 60 -3.98 4.52 5.83
CA LEU A 60 -4.14 3.97 7.18
C LEU A 60 -2.82 3.46 7.74
N LEU A 61 -2.02 2.78 6.92
CA LEU A 61 -0.71 2.32 7.32
C LEU A 61 0.22 3.50 7.67
N ALA A 62 0.29 4.52 6.83
CA ALA A 62 1.11 5.71 7.05
C ALA A 62 0.69 6.45 8.33
N GLY A 63 -0.60 6.65 8.55
CA GLY A 63 -1.10 7.31 9.76
C GLY A 63 -0.85 6.51 11.03
N LYS A 64 -1.02 5.17 10.99
CA LYS A 64 -0.68 4.28 12.12
C LYS A 64 0.82 4.29 12.43
N GLN A 65 1.67 4.36 11.40
CA GLN A 65 3.13 4.51 11.57
C GLN A 65 3.49 5.86 12.22
N ALA A 66 2.90 6.95 11.76
CA ALA A 66 3.09 8.27 12.37
C ALA A 66 2.67 8.26 13.87
N CYS A 67 1.51 7.69 14.17
CA CYS A 67 1.05 7.54 15.55
C CYS A 67 2.04 6.76 16.42
N ARG A 68 2.61 5.66 15.90
CA ARG A 68 3.64 4.90 16.61
C ARG A 68 4.85 5.76 16.94
N MET A 69 5.36 6.53 15.96
CA MET A 69 6.53 7.39 16.16
C MET A 69 6.28 8.45 17.23
N LEU A 70 5.10 9.09 17.21
CA LEU A 70 4.70 10.07 18.21
C LEU A 70 4.60 9.45 19.60
N TYR A 71 3.97 8.29 19.75
CA TYR A 71 3.89 7.58 21.04
C TYR A 71 5.26 7.13 21.56
N THR A 72 6.22 6.88 20.68
CA THR A 72 7.62 6.61 21.06
C THR A 72 8.45 7.86 21.34
N GLY A 73 7.84 9.05 21.31
CA GLY A 73 8.49 10.30 21.70
C GLY A 73 9.38 10.93 20.62
N GLN A 74 9.22 10.57 19.33
CA GLN A 74 10.07 11.16 18.28
C GLN A 74 9.74 12.63 17.97
N GLY A 75 8.57 13.12 18.39
CA GLY A 75 8.10 14.49 18.16
C GLY A 75 7.53 14.71 16.75
N THR A 76 6.70 15.73 16.59
CA THR A 76 5.92 15.99 15.37
C THR A 76 6.80 16.34 14.17
N LEU A 77 7.85 17.15 14.37
CA LEU A 77 8.72 17.58 13.28
C LEU A 77 9.54 16.42 12.70
N THR A 78 10.15 15.62 13.57
CA THR A 78 10.88 14.40 13.17
C THR A 78 9.95 13.42 12.45
N THR A 79 8.75 13.22 13.00
CA THR A 79 7.75 12.32 12.42
C THR A 79 7.35 12.77 11.02
N THR A 80 7.05 14.06 10.86
CA THR A 80 6.69 14.66 9.58
C THR A 80 7.80 14.51 8.55
N ASN A 81 9.05 14.80 8.91
CA ASN A 81 10.18 14.69 7.99
C ASN A 81 10.43 13.24 7.54
N ALA A 82 10.32 12.28 8.46
CA ALA A 82 10.45 10.87 8.13
C ALA A 82 9.30 10.40 7.22
N THR A 83 8.06 10.79 7.50
CA THR A 83 6.91 10.50 6.63
C THR A 83 7.10 11.10 5.24
N ALA A 84 7.54 12.35 5.14
CA ALA A 84 7.82 13.00 3.86
C ALA A 84 8.86 12.22 3.05
N THR A 85 9.97 11.84 3.71
CA THR A 85 11.06 11.09 3.10
C THR A 85 10.62 9.69 2.66
N GLN A 86 9.93 8.95 3.54
CA GLN A 86 9.52 7.57 3.31
C GLN A 86 8.52 7.44 2.16
N HIS A 87 7.63 8.43 2.01
CA HIS A 87 6.57 8.41 1.00
C HIS A 87 6.88 9.27 -0.22
N GLY A 88 8.03 9.96 -0.25
CA GLY A 88 8.42 10.83 -1.37
C GLY A 88 7.45 11.99 -1.60
N VAL A 89 6.89 12.53 -0.52
CA VAL A 89 5.89 13.63 -0.56
C VAL A 89 6.48 14.92 -0.02
N SER A 90 5.80 16.04 -0.28
CA SER A 90 6.19 17.31 0.34
C SER A 90 6.02 17.29 1.86
N PHE A 91 6.78 18.14 2.55
CA PHE A 91 6.67 18.29 4.01
C PHE A 91 5.25 18.69 4.43
N GLU A 92 4.58 19.57 3.69
CA GLU A 92 3.22 20.01 3.99
C GLU A 92 2.21 18.85 3.89
N GLN A 93 2.32 18.02 2.86
CA GLN A 93 1.49 16.82 2.73
C GLN A 93 1.71 15.85 3.89
N ALA A 94 2.97 15.63 4.28
CA ALA A 94 3.29 14.81 5.44
C ALA A 94 2.76 15.42 6.74
N ALA A 95 2.87 16.75 6.92
CA ALA A 95 2.41 17.44 8.11
C ALA A 95 0.89 17.32 8.26
N ASN A 96 0.14 17.46 7.16
CA ASN A 96 -1.30 17.25 7.12
C ASN A 96 -1.66 15.82 7.53
N LEU A 97 -0.96 14.81 7.01
CA LEU A 97 -1.18 13.41 7.40
C LEU A 97 -0.87 13.15 8.87
N VAL A 98 0.27 13.62 9.38
CA VAL A 98 0.68 13.43 10.78
C VAL A 98 -0.27 14.16 11.73
N GLY A 99 -0.68 15.39 11.39
CA GLY A 99 -1.66 16.15 12.14
C GLY A 99 -3.03 15.50 12.17
N ALA A 100 -3.50 15.01 11.02
CA ALA A 100 -4.74 14.23 10.91
C ALA A 100 -4.68 12.98 11.80
N ALA A 101 -3.62 12.19 11.69
CA ALA A 101 -3.42 10.97 12.48
C ALA A 101 -3.44 11.28 13.99
N ARG A 102 -2.74 12.34 14.42
CA ARG A 102 -2.73 12.78 15.82
C ARG A 102 -4.11 13.24 16.28
N SER A 103 -4.84 14.00 15.48
CA SER A 103 -6.16 14.51 15.87
C SER A 103 -7.28 13.46 15.88
N THR A 104 -7.06 12.28 15.29
CA THR A 104 -8.08 11.24 15.11
C THR A 104 -7.71 9.91 15.76
N MET A 105 -6.62 9.27 15.31
CA MET A 105 -6.22 7.93 15.71
C MET A 105 -5.35 7.89 16.97
N CYS A 106 -4.56 8.95 17.21
CA CYS A 106 -3.64 9.01 18.35
C CYS A 106 -3.67 10.36 19.06
N THR A 107 -4.85 10.73 19.53
CA THR A 107 -5.13 12.00 20.23
C THR A 107 -4.29 12.22 21.48
N GLN A 108 -3.86 11.13 22.11
CA GLN A 108 -3.03 11.18 23.31
C GLN A 108 -1.53 11.18 23.02
N ALA A 109 -1.12 11.16 21.76
CA ALA A 109 0.30 11.14 21.41
C ALA A 109 0.95 12.51 21.66
N PRO A 110 2.17 12.53 22.25
CA PRO A 110 2.95 13.75 22.41
C PRO A 110 3.21 14.46 21.08
N GLY A 111 3.25 15.79 21.12
CA GLY A 111 3.52 16.66 19.96
C GLY A 111 4.97 17.09 19.90
#